data_AF-A0AA50FY34-F1
#
_entry.id   AF-A0AA50FY34-F1
#
_cell.length_a   1.000
_cell.length_b   1.000
_cell.length_c   1.000
_cell.angle_alpha   90.00
_cell.angle_beta   90.00
_cell.angle_gamma   90.00
#
_symmetry.space_group_name_H-M   'P 1'
#
loop_
_entity.id
_entity.type
_entity.pdbx_description
1 polymer ?
#
loop_
_entity_poly.entity_id
_entity_poly.type
_entity_poly.pdbx_seq_one_letter_code
_entity_poly.pdbx_strand_id
1 'polypeptide(L)' 'ANADDLMGLLYHFLDELLFLFSVEPFLICKKLVITEFNTQEFRIVCKCYGEEFRIGKHPQGTEVKAITYSAMQIIDEP' A
#
# COMPACT_ATOMS: atom_id res chain seq x y z
N ALA A 1 7.08 1.39 5.51
CA ALA A 1 6.64 0.26 6.36
C ALA A 1 7.84 -0.58 6.73
N ASN A 2 7.82 -1.18 7.93
CA ASN A 2 8.81 -2.15 8.43
C ASN A 2 8.06 -3.35 9.03
N ALA A 3 8.70 -4.51 9.09
CA ALA A 3 8.13 -5.72 9.67
C ALA A 3 9.23 -6.69 10.17
N ASP A 4 8.83 -7.86 10.66
CA ASP A 4 9.75 -8.93 11.09
C ASP A 4 9.99 -10.00 10.00
N ASP A 5 9.17 -9.99 8.95
CA ASP A 5 9.30 -10.87 7.78
C ASP A 5 8.70 -10.22 6.51
N LEU A 6 8.85 -10.87 5.35
CA LEU A 6 8.33 -10.35 4.07
C LEU A 6 6.81 -10.28 4.01
N MET A 7 6.10 -11.18 4.69
CA MET A 7 4.64 -11.25 4.66
C MET A 7 4.05 -10.09 5.46
N GLY A 8 4.59 -9.85 6.66
CA GLY A 8 4.29 -8.68 7.47
C GLY A 8 4.68 -7.39 6.76
N LEU A 9 5.80 -7.38 6.02
CA LEU A 9 6.20 -6.21 5.24
C LEU A 9 5.18 -5.87 4.15
N LEU A 10 4.71 -6.87 3.41
CA LEU A 10 3.66 -6.69 2.40
C LEU A 10 2.35 -6.24 3.03
N TYR A 11 1.96 -6.86 4.16
CA TYR A 11 0.76 -6.46 4.90
C TYR A 11 0.83 -4.99 5.32
N HIS A 12 1.86 -4.60 6.07
CA HIS A 12 2.01 -3.23 6.58
C HIS A 12 2.16 -2.22 5.45
N PHE A 13 2.84 -2.58 4.36
CA PHE A 13 2.94 -1.71 3.20
C PHE A 13 1.57 -1.41 2.57
N LEU A 14 0.75 -2.42 2.33
CA LEU A 14 -0.59 -2.23 1.76
C LEU A 14 -1.54 -1.54 2.75
N ASP A 15 -1.42 -1.83 4.04
CA ASP A 15 -2.23 -1.22 5.10
C ASP A 15 -1.94 0.28 5.24
N GLU A 16 -0.68 0.69 5.17
CA GLU A 16 -0.27 2.11 5.14
C GLU A 16 -0.84 2.84 3.90
N LEU A 17 -0.85 2.19 2.73
CA LEU A 17 -1.47 2.75 1.52
C LEU A 17 -3.00 2.88 1.67
N LEU A 18 -3.65 1.88 2.27
CA LEU A 18 -5.07 1.93 2.56
C LEU A 18 -5.38 3.05 3.56
N PHE A 19 -4.52 3.23 4.57
CA PHE A 19 -4.64 4.30 5.55
C PHE A 19 -4.58 5.69 4.89
N LEU A 20 -3.62 5.92 3.99
CA LEU A 20 -3.51 7.18 3.23
C LEU A 20 -4.78 7.51 2.43
N PHE A 21 -5.47 6.50 1.91
CA PHE A 21 -6.75 6.68 1.22
C PHE A 21 -7.94 6.82 2.18
N SER A 22 -7.88 6.17 3.35
CA SER A 22 -9.01 6.08 4.29
C SER A 22 -9.11 7.26 5.27
N VAL A 23 -8.03 8.02 5.43
CA VAL A 23 -7.95 9.16 6.35
C VAL A 23 -7.64 10.43 5.58
N GLU A 24 -8.15 11.58 6.04
CA GLU A 24 -7.85 12.89 5.46
C GLU A 24 -6.34 13.05 5.21
N PRO A 25 -5.92 13.42 3.98
CA PRO A 25 -6.71 14.04 2.91
C PRO A 25 -7.31 13.06 1.88
N PHE A 26 -7.54 11.79 2.22
CA PHE A 26 -8.08 10.76 1.32
C PHE A 26 -7.28 10.65 0.02
N LEU A 27 -5.97 10.46 0.14
CA LEU A 27 -5.04 10.46 -0.99
C LEU A 27 -5.33 9.26 -1.91
N ILE A 28 -5.84 9.52 -3.12
CA ILE A 28 -5.89 8.51 -4.18
C ILE A 28 -4.57 8.51 -4.95
N CYS A 29 -3.78 7.46 -4.74
CA CYS A 29 -2.48 7.29 -5.39
C CYS A 29 -2.67 6.87 -6.86
N LYS A 30 -2.16 7.69 -7.79
CA LYS A 30 -2.16 7.40 -9.23
C LYS A 30 -0.88 6.69 -9.67
N LYS A 31 0.24 6.98 -9.00
CA LYS A 31 1.55 6.39 -9.29
C LYS A 31 2.30 6.18 -7.99
N LEU A 32 2.85 5.00 -7.81
CA LEU A 32 3.72 4.65 -6.69
C LEU A 32 5.11 4.31 -7.21
N VAL A 33 6.15 4.78 -6.52
CA VAL A 33 7.55 4.44 -6.79
C VAL A 33 8.18 3.93 -5.52
N ILE A 34 8.58 2.66 -5.50
CA ILE A 34 9.41 2.10 -4.43
C ILE A 34 10.82 2.65 -4.60
N THR A 35 11.31 3.37 -3.59
CA THR A 35 12.66 3.97 -3.61
C THR A 35 13.67 3.15 -2.81
N GLU A 36 13.19 2.30 -1.91
CA GLU A 36 14.01 1.39 -1.12
C GLU A 36 13.20 0.11 -0.87
N PHE A 37 13.82 -1.03 -1.10
CA PHE A 37 13.27 -2.34 -0.74
C PHE A 37 14.39 -3.19 -0.16
N ASN A 38 14.45 -3.24 1.17
CA ASN A 38 15.47 -3.99 1.91
C ASN A 38 14.83 -5.24 2.51
N THR A 39 15.17 -6.41 1.95
CA THR A 39 14.65 -7.70 2.38
C THR A 39 15.40 -8.30 3.58
N GLN A 40 16.54 -7.72 3.98
CA GLN A 40 17.29 -8.16 5.16
C GLN A 40 16.79 -7.48 6.43
N GLU A 41 16.43 -6.19 6.32
CA GLU A 41 15.85 -5.39 7.41
C GLU A 41 14.32 -5.34 7.35
N PHE A 42 13.71 -6.03 6.37
CA PHE A 42 12.27 -6.02 6.09
C PHE A 42 11.68 -4.61 6.10
N ARG A 43 12.24 -3.75 5.23
CA ARG A 43 11.88 -2.34 5.12
C ARG A 43 11.56 -1.96 3.68
N ILE A 44 10.48 -1.19 3.52
CA ILE A 44 10.08 -0.61 2.23
C ILE A 44 9.78 0.87 2.38
N VAL A 45 10.36 1.66 1.48
CA VAL A 45 10.12 3.11 1.35
C VAL A 45 9.60 3.37 -0.05
N CYS A 46 8.50 4.13 -0.14
CA CYS A 46 7.93 4.51 -1.42
C CYS A 46 7.54 5.99 -1.45
N LYS A 47 7.37 6.51 -2.66
CA LYS A 47 6.73 7.79 -2.93
C LYS A 47 5.41 7.53 -3.63
N CYS A 48 4.34 8.05 -3.05
CA CYS A 48 3.01 8.04 -3.64
C CYS A 48 2.74 9.40 -4.30
N TYR A 49 2.30 9.37 -5.56
CA TYR A 49 1.93 10.53 -6.34
C TYR A 49 0.46 10.42 -6.70
N GLY A 50 -0.32 11.42 -6.28
CA GLY A 50 -1.77 11.40 -6.41
C GLY A 50 -2.37 12.72 -5.99
N GLU A 51 -3.64 12.67 -5.65
CA GLU A 51 -4.41 13.82 -5.18
C GLU A 51 -5.51 13.38 -4.22
N GLU A 52 -6.19 14.33 -3.59
CA GLU A 52 -7.37 14.05 -2.77
C GLU A 52 -8.49 13.44 -3.61
N PHE A 53 -9.08 12.35 -3.12
CA PHE A 53 -10.25 11.75 -3.74
C PHE A 53 -11.46 12.68 -3.63
N ARG A 54 -12.12 12.90 -4.77
CA ARG A 54 -13.31 13.76 -4.89
C ARG A 54 -14.41 13.05 -5.67
N ILE A 55 -15.60 13.02 -5.09
CA ILE A 55 -16.82 12.51 -5.72
C ILE A 55 -17.12 13.34 -6.97
N GLY A 56 -17.47 12.68 -8.08
CA GLY A 56 -17.75 13.31 -9.37
C GLY A 56 -16.52 13.58 -10.24
N LYS A 57 -15.32 13.71 -9.64
CA LYS A 57 -14.05 13.74 -10.39
C LYS A 57 -13.50 12.33 -10.64
N HIS A 58 -13.57 11.46 -9.63
CA HIS A 58 -13.00 10.12 -9.69
C HIS A 58 -14.12 9.06 -9.76
N PRO A 59 -13.95 7.98 -10.53
CA PRO A 59 -14.92 6.90 -10.59
C PRO A 59 -15.02 6.21 -9.22
N GLN A 60 -16.25 5.95 -8.78
CA GLN A 60 -16.52 5.19 -7.55
C GLN A 60 -16.45 3.70 -7.87
N GLY A 61 -15.36 3.07 -7.46
CA GLY A 61 -15.23 1.62 -7.47
C GLY A 61 -15.77 0.99 -6.19
N THR A 62 -15.22 -0.16 -5.83
CA THR A 62 -15.50 -0.82 -4.57
C THR A 62 -14.53 -0.34 -3.49
N GLU A 63 -15.06 -0.04 -2.32
CA GLU A 63 -14.25 0.34 -1.16
C GLU A 63 -13.48 -0.88 -0.63
N VAL A 64 -12.20 -0.68 -0.32
CA VAL A 64 -11.37 -1.65 0.39
C VAL A 64 -11.44 -1.35 1.88
N LYS A 65 -11.79 -2.36 2.70
CA LYS A 65 -11.95 -2.18 4.16
C LYS A 65 -10.72 -2.58 4.97
N ALA A 66 -10.00 -3.60 4.54
CA ALA A 66 -8.85 -4.14 5.26
C ALA A 66 -7.96 -4.99 4.35
N ILE A 67 -6.69 -5.08 4.71
CA ILE A 67 -5.76 -6.08 4.19
C ILE A 67 -5.85 -7.33 5.07
N THR A 68 -5.67 -8.53 4.51
CA THR A 68 -5.69 -9.78 5.28
C THR A 68 -4.57 -10.72 4.86
N TYR A 69 -4.18 -11.64 5.74
CA TYR A 69 -3.21 -12.69 5.47
C TYR A 69 -3.80 -13.91 4.73
N SER A 70 -5.12 -13.97 4.53
CA SER A 70 -5.77 -15.15 3.96
C SER A 70 -5.25 -15.41 2.54
N ALA A 71 -4.62 -16.58 2.35
CA ALA A 71 -3.98 -16.97 1.09
C ALA A 71 -2.99 -15.93 0.52
N MET A 72 -2.37 -15.12 1.39
CA MET A 72 -1.31 -14.20 0.95
C MET A 72 -0.09 -15.02 0.49
N GLN A 73 0.49 -14.63 -0.65
CA GLN A 73 1.64 -15.29 -1.25
C GLN A 73 2.61 -14.24 -1.80
N ILE A 74 3.90 -14.47 -1.60
CA ILE A 74 4.98 -13.74 -2.24
C ILE A 74 5.74 -14.75 -3.08
N ILE A 75 5.70 -14.56 -4.40
CA ILE A 75 6.38 -15.42 -5.36
C ILE A 75 7.67 -14.70 -5.75
N ASP A 76 8.80 -15.20 -5.27
CA ASP A 76 10.14 -14.73 -5.60
C ASP A 76 10.78 -15.73 -6.56
N GLU A 77 10.32 -15.70 -7.80
CA GLU A 77 10.83 -16.53 -8.90
C GLU A 77 11.80 -15.71 -9.77
N PRO A 78 12.91 -16.30 -10.23
CA PRO A 78 13.94 -15.63 -11.03
C PRO A 78 13.53 -15.29 -12.47
#